data_AF-A0A544QPD0-F1
#
_entry.id   AF-A0A544QPD0-F1
#
_cell.length_a   1.000
_cell.length_b   1.000
_cell.length_c   1.000
_cell.angle_alpha   90.00
_cell.angle_beta   90.00
_cell.angle_gamma   90.00
#
_symmetry.space_group_name_H-M   'P 1'
#
loop_
_entity.id
_entity.type
_entity.pdbx_description
1 polymer ?
#
loop_
_entity_poly.entity_id
_entity_poly.type
_entity_poly.pdbx_seq_one_letter_code
_entity_poly.pdbx_strand_id
1 'polypeptide(L)'
;MTGEERVPEVDRAVLEAIQDRLRTAPQIETAEIVIADGQTELKAPLTAAATPTRIDRRFLDIRWYTNGDFRIHYQEDWPDRTWSQRWDRHPNEHNDRDHFHPPPDAATPGENRTWSSKFEAVLKLVVNGVRTRTDSLWQAVGDGE
;
A
#
# COMPACT_ATOMS: atom_id res chain seq x y z
N MET A 1 8.17 -19.44 -28.83
CA MET A 1 8.25 -17.96 -28.84
C MET A 1 8.07 -17.52 -27.40
N THR A 2 9.16 -17.38 -26.66
CA THR A 2 9.14 -16.82 -25.31
C THR A 2 8.97 -15.31 -25.47
N GLY A 3 7.73 -14.83 -25.38
CA GLY A 3 7.50 -13.40 -25.22
C GLY A 3 8.16 -13.02 -23.91
N GLU A 4 9.25 -12.25 -23.96
CA GLU A 4 9.71 -11.52 -22.79
C GLU A 4 8.50 -10.72 -22.30
N GLU A 5 7.97 -11.09 -21.14
CA GLU A 5 6.86 -10.37 -20.52
C GLU A 5 7.40 -8.99 -20.18
N ARG A 6 7.13 -8.03 -21.08
CA ARG A 6 7.58 -6.66 -20.91
C ARG A 6 7.08 -6.17 -19.57
N VAL A 7 8.00 -5.72 -18.72
CA VAL A 7 7.66 -4.99 -17.50
C VAL A 7 6.70 -3.87 -17.92
N PRO A 8 5.47 -3.85 -17.39
CA PRO A 8 4.48 -2.89 -17.83
C PRO A 8 4.95 -1.48 -17.50
N GLU A 9 4.64 -0.53 -18.37
CA GLU A 9 5.02 0.87 -18.17
C GLU A 9 4.28 1.46 -16.98
N VAL A 10 4.92 2.37 -16.26
CA VAL A 10 4.33 3.07 -15.12
C VAL A 10 3.20 3.97 -15.59
N ASP A 11 2.03 3.87 -14.95
CA ASP A 11 0.92 4.79 -15.18
C ASP A 11 1.11 6.04 -14.32
N ARG A 12 1.82 7.01 -14.87
CA ARG A 12 2.14 8.26 -14.17
C ARG A 12 0.88 9.07 -13.84
N ALA A 13 -0.12 9.08 -14.73
CA ALA A 13 -1.35 9.83 -14.53
C ALA A 13 -2.15 9.30 -13.35
N VAL A 14 -2.25 7.97 -13.20
CA VAL A 14 -2.90 7.37 -12.03
C VAL A 14 -2.10 7.64 -10.75
N LEU A 15 -0.77 7.54 -10.78
CA LEU A 15 0.05 7.87 -9.61
C LEU A 15 -0.12 9.33 -9.17
N GLU A 16 -0.18 10.27 -10.11
CA GLU A 16 -0.42 11.70 -9.82
C GLU A 16 -1.83 11.94 -9.25
N ALA A 17 -2.85 11.27 -9.79
CA ALA A 17 -4.21 11.36 -9.24
C ALA A 17 -4.30 10.78 -7.81
N ILE A 18 -3.60 9.67 -7.53
CA ILE A 18 -3.51 9.12 -6.17
C ILE A 18 -2.73 10.07 -5.26
N GLN A 19 -1.62 10.63 -5.74
CA GLN A 19 -0.80 11.62 -5.02
C GLN A 19 -1.65 12.82 -4.60
N ASP A 20 -2.36 13.45 -5.53
CA ASP A 20 -3.24 14.58 -5.26
C ASP A 20 -4.30 14.22 -4.22
N ARG A 21 -4.88 13.03 -4.31
CA ARG A 21 -5.85 12.57 -3.32
C ARG A 21 -5.22 12.40 -1.93
N LEU A 22 -4.05 11.79 -1.84
CA LEU A 22 -3.36 11.55 -0.57
C LEU A 22 -2.88 12.86 0.08
N ARG A 23 -2.44 13.85 -0.70
CA ARG A 23 -2.06 15.19 -0.19
C ARG A 23 -3.20 15.92 0.53
N THR A 24 -4.45 15.60 0.21
CA THR A 24 -5.62 16.17 0.90
C THR A 24 -5.97 15.48 2.22
N ALA A 25 -5.34 14.35 2.54
CA ALA A 25 -5.64 13.59 3.76
C ALA A 25 -4.77 14.07 4.93
N PRO A 26 -5.35 14.51 6.06
CA PRO A 26 -4.59 15.04 7.20
C PRO A 26 -3.71 13.99 7.91
N GLN A 27 -3.93 12.70 7.63
CA GLN A 27 -3.11 11.61 8.16
C GLN A 27 -1.85 11.35 7.33
N ILE A 28 -1.72 11.95 6.15
CA ILE A 28 -0.56 11.80 5.26
C ILE A 28 0.37 13.00 5.48
N GLU A 29 1.63 12.72 5.78
CA GLU A 29 2.67 13.75 6.00
C GLU A 29 3.09 14.37 4.68
N THR A 30 3.44 13.52 3.72
CA THR A 30 3.79 13.89 2.34
C THR A 30 3.28 12.82 1.40
N ALA A 31 3.12 13.14 0.11
CA ALA A 31 2.89 12.15 -0.93
C ALA A 31 3.77 12.51 -2.11
N GLU A 32 4.82 11.73 -2.35
CA GLU A 32 5.88 12.05 -3.32
C GLU A 32 6.12 10.88 -4.26
N ILE A 33 6.14 11.15 -5.56
CA ILE A 33 6.49 10.14 -6.56
C ILE A 33 7.99 10.19 -6.78
N VAL A 34 8.66 9.10 -6.41
CA VAL A 34 10.12 8.95 -6.44
C VAL A 34 10.53 7.78 -7.33
N ILE A 35 11.83 7.68 -7.61
CA ILE A 35 12.43 6.47 -8.19
C ILE A 35 13.20 5.79 -7.06
N ALA A 36 12.79 4.59 -6.67
CA ALA A 36 13.46 3.77 -5.67
C ALA A 36 13.77 2.39 -6.28
N ASP A 37 15.01 1.93 -6.12
CA ASP A 37 15.49 0.66 -6.68
C ASP A 37 15.19 0.49 -8.19
N GLY A 38 15.27 1.60 -8.93
CA GLY A 38 14.98 1.63 -10.37
C GLY A 38 13.50 1.53 -10.72
N GLN A 39 12.59 1.70 -9.77
CA GLN A 39 11.14 1.64 -9.96
C GLN A 39 10.50 2.97 -9.53
N THR A 40 9.57 3.47 -10.35
CA THR A 40 8.78 4.66 -9.99
C THR A 40 7.68 4.26 -9.02
N GLU A 41 7.63 4.92 -7.86
CA GLU A 41 6.63 4.65 -6.83
C GLU A 41 6.22 5.91 -6.09
N LEU A 42 4.97 5.93 -5.62
CA LEU A 42 4.43 6.96 -4.75
C LEU A 42 4.64 6.54 -3.30
N LYS A 43 5.46 7.32 -2.59
CA LYS A 43 5.71 7.20 -1.15
C LYS A 43 4.79 8.14 -0.37
N ALA A 44 4.05 7.60 0.58
CA ALA A 44 3.14 8.37 1.42
C ALA A 44 3.27 7.99 2.91
N PRO A 45 4.27 8.56 3.63
CA PRO A 45 4.35 8.42 5.08
C PRO A 45 3.12 9.02 5.78
N LEU A 46 2.71 8.40 6.88
CA LEU A 46 1.68 8.92 7.75
C LEU A 46 2.28 9.93 8.74
N THR A 47 1.46 10.89 9.19
CA THR A 47 1.87 11.91 10.16
C THR A 47 2.15 11.29 11.53
N ALA A 48 2.94 12.00 12.34
CA ALA A 48 3.16 11.64 13.74
C ALA A 48 1.83 11.60 14.53
N ALA A 49 0.90 12.52 14.26
CA ALA A 49 -0.42 12.52 14.89
C ALA A 49 -1.27 11.28 14.55
N ALA A 50 -1.05 10.68 13.37
CA ALA A 50 -1.68 9.43 12.98
C ALA A 50 -0.91 8.18 13.47
N THR A 51 0.22 8.34 14.16
CA THR A 51 1.12 7.24 14.50
C THR A 51 1.26 7.10 16.02
N PRO A 52 0.82 5.98 16.62
CA PRO A 52 1.07 5.70 18.04
C PRO A 52 2.57 5.74 18.37
N THR A 53 2.92 6.26 19.55
CA THR A 53 4.31 6.49 19.99
C THR A 53 5.20 5.25 20.02
N ARG A 54 4.61 4.05 20.09
CA ARG A 54 5.31 2.75 20.05
C ARG A 54 5.71 2.29 18.64
N ILE A 55 5.32 3.02 17.60
CA ILE A 55 5.59 2.71 16.19
C ILE A 55 6.51 3.81 15.66
N ASP A 56 7.65 3.42 15.11
CA ASP A 56 8.65 4.36 14.62
C ASP A 56 8.18 5.05 13.34
N ARG A 57 7.63 4.28 12.40
CA ARG A 57 7.16 4.78 11.11
C ARG A 57 5.95 4.01 10.60
N ARG A 58 5.07 4.71 9.88
CA ARG A 58 3.95 4.12 9.14
C ARG A 58 3.88 4.75 7.77
N PHE A 59 3.76 3.96 6.71
CA PHE A 59 3.76 4.51 5.35
C PHE A 59 3.05 3.60 4.34
N LEU A 60 2.62 4.22 3.25
CA LEU A 60 2.15 3.57 2.03
C LEU A 60 3.19 3.69 0.92
N ASP A 61 3.44 2.58 0.23
CA ASP A 61 4.22 2.49 -0.99
C ASP A 61 3.32 2.00 -2.12
N ILE A 62 3.17 2.81 -3.17
CA ILE A 62 2.20 2.58 -4.24
C ILE A 62 2.90 2.54 -5.59
N ARG A 63 2.68 1.47 -6.35
CA ARG A 63 3.07 1.32 -7.75
C ARG A 63 1.83 1.05 -8.59
N TRP A 64 1.77 1.65 -9.77
CA TRP A 64 0.67 1.50 -10.72
C TRP A 64 1.19 1.47 -12.14
N TYR A 65 0.62 0.59 -12.97
CA TYR A 65 1.07 0.35 -14.34
C TYR A 65 -0.07 0.50 -15.35
N THR A 66 0.28 0.79 -16.60
CA THR A 66 -0.66 1.12 -17.69
C THR A 66 -1.54 -0.06 -18.10
N ASN A 67 -1.13 -1.30 -17.78
CA ASN A 67 -1.93 -2.51 -17.98
C ASN A 67 -2.94 -2.76 -16.83
N GLY A 68 -3.02 -1.84 -15.87
CA GLY A 68 -3.88 -1.92 -14.69
C GLY A 68 -3.30 -2.72 -13.53
N ASP A 69 -2.08 -3.25 -13.66
CA ASP A 69 -1.39 -3.88 -12.54
C ASP A 69 -0.98 -2.84 -11.50
N PHE A 70 -0.93 -3.27 -10.24
CA PHE A 70 -0.50 -2.42 -9.13
C PHE A 70 0.04 -3.25 -7.98
N ARG A 71 0.81 -2.55 -7.14
CA ARG A 71 1.20 -3.01 -5.81
C ARG A 71 0.96 -1.87 -4.84
N ILE A 72 0.20 -2.10 -3.79
CA ILE A 72 0.00 -1.14 -2.71
C ILE A 72 0.41 -1.81 -1.41
N HIS A 73 1.52 -1.36 -0.83
CA HIS A 73 2.09 -1.91 0.39
C HIS A 73 1.93 -0.91 1.52
N TYR A 74 1.29 -1.34 2.60
CA TYR A 74 1.22 -0.57 3.83
C TYR A 74 2.13 -1.23 4.88
N GLN A 75 3.03 -0.46 5.48
CA GLN A 75 4.01 -0.95 6.43
C GLN A 75 4.08 -0.07 7.69
N GLU A 76 4.35 -0.74 8.81
CA GLU A 76 4.64 -0.19 10.12
C GLU A 76 6.02 -0.72 10.55
N ASP A 77 6.93 0.19 10.85
CA ASP A 77 8.22 -0.15 11.46
C ASP A 77 8.08 0.05 12.98
N TRP A 78 8.33 -1.02 13.74
CA TRP A 78 8.36 -1.03 15.19
C TRP A 78 9.81 -1.26 15.64
N PRO A 79 10.18 -0.92 16.89
CA PRO A 79 11.54 -1.12 17.38
C PRO A 79 12.04 -2.57 17.30
N ASP A 80 11.14 -3.55 17.39
CA ASP A 80 11.45 -4.98 17.46
C ASP A 80 10.89 -5.81 16.29
N ARG A 81 10.09 -5.22 15.40
CA ARG A 81 9.43 -5.94 14.30
C ARG A 81 8.96 -5.03 13.17
N THR A 82 8.62 -5.65 12.05
CA THR A 82 7.83 -5.01 11.00
C THR A 82 6.43 -5.60 11.01
N TRP A 83 5.43 -4.76 10.79
CA TRP A 83 4.06 -5.18 10.49
C TRP A 83 3.67 -4.62 9.13
N SER A 84 3.16 -5.43 8.21
CA SER A 84 2.77 -4.95 6.90
C SER A 84 1.68 -5.81 6.25
N GLN A 85 0.98 -5.24 5.28
CA GLN A 85 0.00 -5.92 4.44
C GLN A 85 0.01 -5.32 3.04
N ARG A 86 -0.45 -6.08 2.04
CA ARG A 86 -0.30 -5.69 0.63
C ARG A 86 -1.52 -6.04 -0.21
N TRP A 87 -1.90 -5.13 -1.10
CA TRP A 87 -2.92 -5.36 -2.12
C TRP A 87 -2.23 -5.34 -3.48
N ASP A 88 -2.34 -6.45 -4.20
CA ASP A 88 -1.64 -6.64 -5.45
C ASP A 88 -2.60 -7.01 -6.58
N ARG A 89 -2.26 -6.50 -7.76
CA ARG A 89 -2.76 -6.95 -9.05
C ARG A 89 -1.56 -7.17 -9.96
N HIS A 90 -1.16 -8.41 -10.16
CA HIS A 90 -0.16 -8.81 -11.14
C HIS A 90 -0.16 -10.34 -11.30
N PRO A 91 0.26 -10.89 -12.45
CA PRO A 91 0.47 -12.33 -12.58
C PRO A 91 1.61 -12.80 -11.65
N ASN A 92 1.46 -13.98 -11.05
CA ASN A 92 2.52 -14.69 -10.35
C ASN A 92 2.24 -16.23 -10.37
N GLU A 93 3.15 -17.03 -9.82
CA GLU A 93 3.04 -18.51 -9.82
C GLU A 93 2.12 -19.09 -8.73
N HIS A 94 1.73 -18.29 -7.74
CA HIS A 94 1.14 -18.79 -6.48
C HIS A 94 -0.29 -18.31 -6.23
N ASN A 95 -0.72 -17.25 -6.91
CA ASN A 95 -1.98 -16.57 -6.70
C ASN A 95 -2.64 -16.19 -8.03
N ASP A 96 -3.95 -15.95 -7.97
CA ASP A 96 -4.65 -15.28 -9.06
C ASP A 96 -4.11 -13.85 -9.21
N ARG A 97 -4.33 -13.24 -10.39
CA ARG A 97 -3.84 -11.89 -10.72
C ARG A 97 -4.13 -10.89 -9.59
N ASP A 98 -5.34 -10.93 -9.02
CA ASP A 98 -5.74 -10.11 -7.88
C ASP A 98 -5.55 -10.90 -6.58
N HIS A 99 -4.71 -10.40 -5.68
CA HIS A 99 -4.47 -11.06 -4.40
C HIS A 99 -4.12 -10.07 -3.28
N PHE A 100 -4.35 -10.50 -2.04
CA PHE A 100 -4.08 -9.77 -0.82
C PHE A 100 -3.06 -10.53 0.02
N HIS A 101 -1.99 -9.87 0.45
CA HIS A 101 -1.07 -10.42 1.42
C HIS A 101 -1.43 -9.91 2.81
N PRO A 102 -1.93 -10.79 3.71
CA PRO A 102 -2.39 -10.38 5.03
C PRO A 102 -1.21 -9.99 5.94
N PRO A 103 -1.50 -9.22 7.00
CA PRO A 103 -0.54 -9.01 8.06
C PRO A 103 -0.26 -10.28 8.88
N PRO A 104 0.86 -10.33 9.63
CA PRO A 104 1.77 -9.22 9.93
C PRO A 104 2.93 -9.05 8.94
N ASP A 105 3.20 -9.99 8.07
CA ASP A 105 4.44 -10.05 7.30
C ASP A 105 4.22 -9.90 5.78
N ALA A 106 2.98 -9.77 5.34
CA ALA A 106 2.62 -9.80 3.93
C ALA A 106 3.20 -11.05 3.22
N ALA A 107 3.17 -12.21 3.89
CA ALA A 107 3.76 -13.45 3.41
C ALA A 107 3.18 -13.94 2.08
N THR A 108 4.00 -14.66 1.32
CA THR A 108 3.60 -15.41 0.11
C THR A 108 3.37 -16.88 0.49
N PRO A 109 2.31 -17.54 -0.03
CA PRO A 109 1.29 -17.01 -0.93
C PRO A 109 0.32 -16.05 -0.24
N GLY A 110 -0.23 -15.11 -1.02
CA GLY A 110 -1.34 -14.28 -0.57
C GLY A 110 -2.68 -15.03 -0.63
N GLU A 111 -3.75 -14.30 -0.40
CA GLU A 111 -5.14 -14.74 -0.56
C GLU A 111 -5.70 -14.20 -1.88
N ASN A 112 -6.25 -15.06 -2.73
CA ASN A 112 -6.91 -14.62 -3.96
C ASN A 112 -8.11 -13.72 -3.63
N ARG A 113 -8.22 -12.59 -4.34
CA ARG A 113 -9.28 -11.58 -4.16
C ARG A 113 -9.71 -11.06 -5.52
N THR A 114 -10.59 -10.07 -5.53
CA THR A 114 -10.96 -9.35 -6.75
C THR A 114 -11.05 -7.87 -6.44
N TRP A 115 -10.37 -7.06 -7.22
CA TRP A 115 -10.35 -5.61 -7.07
C TRP A 115 -11.14 -4.92 -8.19
N SER A 116 -11.60 -3.71 -7.94
CA SER A 116 -12.17 -2.88 -9.00
C SER A 116 -11.13 -2.58 -10.08
N SER A 117 -11.56 -2.35 -11.31
CA SER A 117 -10.70 -1.76 -12.36
C SER A 117 -10.49 -0.25 -12.18
N LYS A 118 -11.31 0.41 -11.35
CA LYS A 118 -11.20 1.84 -11.06
C LYS A 118 -10.22 2.09 -9.91
N PHE A 119 -9.19 2.89 -10.15
CA PHE A 119 -8.15 3.14 -9.14
C PHE A 119 -8.72 3.83 -7.89
N GLU A 120 -9.76 4.64 -8.01
CA GLU A 120 -10.40 5.33 -6.89
C GLU A 120 -11.07 4.34 -5.93
N ALA A 121 -11.66 3.27 -6.47
CA ALA A 121 -12.29 2.23 -5.68
C ALA A 121 -11.23 1.38 -4.96
N VAL A 122 -10.11 1.08 -5.62
CA VAL A 122 -8.96 0.40 -5.00
C VAL A 122 -8.34 1.26 -3.89
N LEU A 123 -8.09 2.54 -4.16
CA LEU A 123 -7.54 3.46 -3.17
C LEU A 123 -8.46 3.60 -1.95
N LYS A 124 -9.78 3.67 -2.15
CA LYS A 124 -10.76 3.71 -1.05
C LYS A 124 -10.70 2.44 -0.19
N LEU A 125 -10.55 1.27 -0.81
CA LEU A 125 -10.40 0.00 -0.10
C LEU A 125 -9.15 0.03 0.80
N VAL A 126 -8.00 0.40 0.24
CA VAL A 126 -6.73 0.47 0.97
C VAL A 126 -6.82 1.46 2.13
N VAL A 127 -7.28 2.68 1.87
CA VAL A 127 -7.38 3.73 2.90
C VAL A 127 -8.31 3.30 4.03
N ASN A 128 -9.41 2.60 3.73
CA ASN A 128 -10.28 2.04 4.75
C ASN A 128 -9.57 0.97 5.59
N GLY A 129 -8.80 0.07 4.96
CA GLY A 129 -8.00 -0.92 5.69
C GLY A 129 -6.97 -0.28 6.62
N VAL A 130 -6.26 0.76 6.16
CA VAL A 130 -5.31 1.53 6.98
C VAL A 130 -6.02 2.28 8.12
N ARG A 131 -7.21 2.82 7.89
CA ARG A 131 -8.03 3.46 8.94
C ARG A 131 -8.46 2.46 10.00
N THR A 132 -9.01 1.31 9.61
CA THR A 132 -9.38 0.24 10.55
C THR A 132 -8.19 -0.19 11.40
N ARG A 133 -7.01 -0.38 10.78
CA ARG A 133 -5.78 -0.67 11.52
C ARG A 133 -5.39 0.44 12.50
N THR A 134 -5.50 1.70 12.08
CA THR A 134 -5.24 2.86 12.95
C THR A 134 -6.18 2.87 14.15
N ASP A 135 -7.46 2.64 13.95
CA ASP A 135 -8.45 2.61 15.03
C ASP A 135 -8.15 1.48 16.03
N SER A 136 -7.85 0.28 15.55
CA SER A 136 -7.45 -0.85 16.41
C SER A 136 -6.16 -0.58 17.19
N LEU A 137 -5.21 0.14 16.59
CA LEU A 137 -3.97 0.52 17.27
C LEU A 137 -4.21 1.48 18.43
N TRP A 138 -5.12 2.45 18.26
CA TRP A 138 -5.46 3.41 19.31
C TRP A 138 -6.32 2.80 20.42
N GLN A 139 -7.25 1.90 20.08
CA GLN A 139 -7.99 1.11 21.09
C GLN A 139 -7.03 0.31 21.97
N ALA A 140 -6.08 -0.38 21.35
CA ALA A 140 -5.08 -1.15 22.09
C ALA A 140 -4.07 -0.29 22.88
N VAL A 141 -4.00 1.02 22.66
CA VAL A 141 -3.24 1.95 23.52
C VAL A 141 -4.11 2.44 24.66
N GLY A 142 -5.36 2.83 24.39
CA GLY A 142 -6.30 3.30 25.41
C GLY A 142 -6.75 2.22 26.41
N ASP A 143 -6.73 0.95 26.02
CA ASP A 143 -6.99 -0.20 26.91
C ASP A 143 -5.75 -0.62 27.73
N GLY A 144 -4.60 0.03 27.52
CA GLY A 144 -3.31 -0.28 28.15
C GLY A 144 -2.80 0.79 29.13
N GLU A 145 -3.58 1.84 29.39
CA GLU A 145 -3.39 2.83 30.48
C GLU A 145 -4.28 2.49 31.69
#